data_AF-A0A7R9MNE7-F1
#
_entry.id   AF-A0A7R9MNE7-F1
#
_cell.length_a   1.000
_cell.length_b   1.000
_cell.length_c   1.000
_cell.angle_alpha   90.00
_cell.angle_beta   90.00
_cell.angle_gamma   90.00
#
_symmetry.space_group_name_H-M   'P 1'
#
loop_
_entity.id
_entity.type
_entity.pdbx_description
1 polymer ?
#
loop_
_entity_poly.entity_id
_entity_poly.type
_entity_poly.pdbx_seq_one_letter_code
_entity_poly.pdbx_strand_id
1 'polypeptide(L)'
;MAGLVRVNGQTYEFMGHPTQDDIGTKLQAKQVSLKVTPTQSIFTFNAGPIALAVNFFTPIDPTDLKRLSLPASYISVSAWSLDSDTHEVEVYLDISAEWTSGDSNEEVVWEMIEVIGSNTILNADMRLKNQKPFQETDQFEAQWGTVKFFTDTTVTHEINACPTMRSHFVKNGKLDNTIDQKFRKINDNWPGVGYARTMTASPLKDRAPSVAYYGVAHVRRPAIEYTDSQLNQLWEDYFNGDANKMVYYVYEDREDALKRANALDDRVVADAKRVGGDSYVKIVSAALRQAYGAIELMGTVSKPWMMLKEISSNGN
;
A
#
# COMPACT_ATOMS: atom_id res chain seq x y z
N MET A 1 -6.80 6.23 -1.99
CA MET A 1 -6.54 5.01 -2.78
C MET A 1 -7.86 4.49 -3.28
N ALA A 2 -7.97 4.21 -4.57
CA ALA A 2 -9.13 3.55 -5.17
C ALA A 2 -8.76 2.21 -5.82
N GLY A 3 -9.75 1.33 -5.94
CA GLY A 3 -9.60 0.01 -6.53
C GLY A 3 -10.77 -0.33 -7.45
N LEU A 4 -10.45 -0.69 -8.69
CA LEU A 4 -11.40 -1.11 -9.71
C LEU A 4 -10.99 -2.48 -10.26
N VAL A 5 -11.97 -3.33 -10.55
CA VAL A 5 -11.76 -4.61 -11.23
C VAL A 5 -12.67 -4.69 -12.45
N ARG A 6 -12.11 -5.06 -13.59
CA ARG A 6 -12.86 -5.29 -14.83
C ARG A 6 -12.89 -6.78 -15.13
N VAL A 7 -14.07 -7.26 -15.45
CA VAL A 7 -14.35 -8.69 -15.68
C VAL A 7 -15.26 -8.78 -16.89
N ASN A 8 -14.80 -9.46 -17.94
CA ASN A 8 -15.54 -9.63 -19.19
C ASN A 8 -16.10 -8.31 -19.75
N GLY A 9 -15.32 -7.23 -19.65
CA GLY A 9 -15.69 -5.93 -20.16
C GLY A 9 -16.57 -5.07 -19.23
N GLN A 10 -16.88 -5.55 -18.03
CA GLN A 10 -17.65 -4.81 -17.02
C GLN A 10 -16.78 -4.43 -15.83
N THR A 11 -16.73 -3.13 -15.49
CA THR A 11 -15.90 -2.63 -14.39
C THR A 11 -16.70 -2.41 -13.11
N TYR A 12 -16.18 -2.93 -12.00
CA TYR A 12 -16.74 -2.85 -10.66
C TYR A 12 -15.75 -2.13 -9.74
N GLU A 13 -16.25 -1.25 -8.89
CA GLU A 13 -15.49 -0.71 -7.77
C GLU A 13 -15.41 -1.72 -6.62
N PHE A 14 -14.22 -1.92 -6.06
CA PHE A 14 -14.06 -2.68 -4.81
C PHE A 14 -13.50 -1.86 -3.65
N MET A 15 -12.99 -0.64 -3.88
CA MET A 15 -12.41 0.21 -2.83
C MET A 15 -12.38 1.69 -3.22
N GLY A 16 -12.56 2.57 -2.23
CA GLY A 16 -12.19 3.98 -2.31
C GLY A 16 -13.24 4.93 -2.89
N HIS A 17 -14.46 4.45 -3.16
CA HIS A 17 -15.56 5.26 -3.73
C HIS A 17 -15.29 5.99 -5.07
N PRO A 18 -14.45 5.48 -6.00
CA PRO A 18 -14.24 6.11 -7.31
C PRO A 18 -15.53 6.24 -8.14
N THR A 19 -16.59 5.46 -7.89
CA THR A 19 -17.87 5.58 -8.62
C THR A 19 -18.72 6.78 -8.18
N GLN A 20 -18.28 7.57 -7.20
CA GLN A 20 -18.87 8.90 -6.96
C GLN A 20 -18.54 9.86 -8.10
N ASP A 21 -17.36 9.71 -8.70
CA ASP A 21 -16.97 10.45 -9.91
C ASP A 21 -17.70 9.91 -11.16
N ASP A 22 -17.73 10.70 -12.24
CA ASP A 22 -18.22 10.24 -13.54
C ASP A 22 -17.09 9.55 -14.34
N ILE A 23 -16.82 8.29 -13.99
CA ILE A 23 -15.75 7.48 -14.60
C ILE A 23 -16.26 6.44 -15.61
N GLY A 24 -17.55 6.46 -15.96
CA GLY A 24 -18.15 5.51 -16.91
C GLY A 24 -18.62 4.18 -16.31
N THR A 25 -18.60 4.02 -14.99
CA THR A 25 -19.27 2.90 -14.29
C THR A 25 -19.85 3.36 -12.96
N LYS A 26 -20.92 2.68 -12.51
CA LYS A 26 -21.52 2.82 -11.17
C LYS A 26 -21.66 1.47 -10.46
N LEU A 27 -21.09 0.40 -11.03
CA LEU A 27 -21.16 -0.93 -10.42
C LEU A 27 -20.16 -1.06 -9.27
N GLN A 28 -20.58 -1.78 -8.24
CA GLN A 28 -19.77 -2.08 -7.06
C GLN A 28 -19.66 -3.58 -6.88
N ALA A 29 -18.46 -4.05 -6.59
CA ALA A 29 -18.21 -5.42 -6.16
C ALA A 29 -18.80 -5.61 -4.76
N LYS A 30 -19.45 -6.75 -4.53
CA LYS A 30 -20.09 -7.04 -3.25
C LYS A 30 -19.06 -7.61 -2.28
N GLN A 31 -18.72 -6.88 -1.22
CA GLN A 31 -17.90 -7.45 -0.13
C GLN A 31 -18.65 -8.60 0.54
N VAL A 32 -18.05 -9.79 0.57
CA VAL A 32 -18.63 -11.01 1.17
C VAL A 32 -17.88 -11.47 2.41
N SER A 33 -16.63 -11.03 2.60
CA SER A 33 -15.83 -11.37 3.78
C SER A 33 -14.81 -10.30 4.12
N LEU A 34 -14.49 -10.19 5.41
CA LEU A 34 -13.35 -9.46 5.95
C LEU A 34 -12.72 -10.32 7.06
N LYS A 35 -11.46 -10.69 6.87
CA LYS A 35 -10.63 -11.33 7.89
C LYS A 35 -9.54 -10.37 8.34
N VAL A 36 -9.51 -10.08 9.63
CA VAL A 36 -8.46 -9.26 10.25
C VAL A 36 -7.63 -10.16 11.17
N THR A 37 -6.33 -10.19 10.92
CA THR A 37 -5.32 -10.87 11.74
C THR A 37 -4.39 -9.84 12.39
N PRO A 38 -3.47 -10.23 13.29
CA PRO A 38 -2.46 -9.32 13.82
C PRO A 38 -1.67 -8.53 12.76
N THR A 39 -1.36 -9.10 11.60
CA THR A 39 -0.56 -8.41 10.56
C THR A 39 -1.29 -8.14 9.24
N GLN A 40 -2.50 -8.67 9.03
CA GLN A 40 -3.16 -8.68 7.70
C GLN A 40 -4.65 -8.35 7.72
N SER A 41 -5.10 -7.56 6.76
CA SER A 41 -6.52 -7.31 6.50
C SER A 41 -6.87 -7.86 5.12
N ILE A 42 -7.67 -8.93 5.09
CA ILE A 42 -8.02 -9.66 3.87
C ILE A 42 -9.51 -9.44 3.60
N PHE A 43 -9.80 -8.72 2.53
CA PHE A 43 -11.16 -8.49 2.04
C PHE A 43 -11.46 -9.46 0.90
N THR A 44 -12.68 -9.97 0.84
CA THR A 44 -13.15 -10.78 -0.30
C THR A 44 -14.40 -10.16 -0.88
N PHE A 45 -14.43 -10.02 -2.20
CA PHE A 45 -15.52 -9.42 -2.97
C PHE A 45 -15.98 -10.36 -4.08
N ASN A 46 -17.25 -10.29 -4.43
CA ASN A 46 -17.78 -10.87 -5.66
C ASN A 46 -17.97 -9.77 -6.71
N ALA A 47 -17.43 -9.97 -7.91
CA ALA A 47 -17.56 -9.05 -9.05
C ALA A 47 -17.91 -9.85 -10.30
N GLY A 48 -19.19 -9.84 -10.69
CA GLY A 48 -19.68 -10.70 -11.76
C GLY A 48 -19.39 -12.19 -11.46
N PRO A 49 -18.74 -12.94 -12.38
CA PRO A 49 -18.45 -14.36 -12.22
C PRO A 49 -17.19 -14.67 -11.41
N ILE A 50 -16.52 -13.68 -10.80
CA ILE A 50 -15.29 -13.92 -10.04
C ILE A 50 -15.42 -13.54 -8.56
N ALA A 51 -14.59 -14.19 -7.74
CA ALA A 51 -14.22 -13.73 -6.41
C ALA A 51 -12.87 -13.04 -6.47
N LEU A 52 -12.77 -11.86 -5.86
CA LEU A 52 -11.55 -11.07 -5.72
C LEU A 52 -11.16 -11.05 -4.24
N ALA A 53 -9.93 -11.40 -3.90
CA ALA A 53 -9.37 -11.14 -2.57
C ALA A 53 -8.29 -10.07 -2.63
N VAL A 54 -8.42 -9.07 -1.76
CA VAL A 54 -7.45 -7.99 -1.58
C VAL A 54 -6.89 -8.10 -0.17
N ASN A 55 -5.59 -8.35 -0.06
CA ASN A 55 -4.88 -8.48 1.20
C ASN A 55 -3.92 -7.31 1.40
N PHE A 56 -4.10 -6.58 2.49
CA PHE A 56 -3.18 -5.56 2.98
C PHE A 56 -2.39 -6.13 4.13
N PHE A 57 -1.07 -6.14 4.04
CA PHE A 57 -0.23 -6.57 5.16
C PHE A 57 1.00 -5.71 5.35
N THR A 58 1.38 -5.56 6.61
CA THR A 58 2.61 -4.88 7.03
C THR A 58 3.44 -5.90 7.81
N PRO A 59 4.70 -6.14 7.43
CA PRO A 59 5.52 -7.15 8.09
C PRO A 59 5.90 -6.70 9.50
N ILE A 60 5.22 -7.24 10.51
CA ILE A 60 5.64 -7.11 11.91
C ILE A 60 6.56 -8.29 12.22
N ASP A 61 7.87 -8.07 12.23
CA ASP A 61 8.86 -9.08 12.60
C ASP A 61 9.80 -8.57 13.71
N PRO A 62 9.45 -8.80 14.99
CA PRO A 62 10.27 -8.36 16.12
C PRO A 62 11.64 -9.06 16.20
N THR A 63 11.85 -10.12 15.42
CA THR A 63 13.11 -10.88 15.38
C THR A 63 14.03 -10.42 14.25
N ASP A 64 13.56 -9.51 13.39
CA ASP A 64 14.30 -8.97 12.26
C ASP A 64 14.15 -7.44 12.19
N LEU A 65 15.12 -6.73 12.78
CA LEU A 65 15.11 -5.27 12.81
C LEU A 65 15.20 -4.63 11.41
N LYS A 66 15.76 -5.33 10.41
CA LYS A 66 15.79 -4.81 9.04
C LYS A 66 14.37 -4.74 8.51
N ARG A 67 13.61 -5.85 8.58
CA ARG A 67 12.21 -5.91 8.14
C ARG A 67 11.32 -4.98 8.96
N LEU A 68 11.48 -4.97 10.28
CA LEU A 68 10.69 -4.12 11.18
C LEU A 68 10.94 -2.62 10.96
N SER A 69 12.11 -2.24 10.44
CA SER A 69 12.44 -0.83 10.16
C SER A 69 11.89 -0.31 8.83
N LEU A 70 11.35 -1.16 7.95
CA LEU A 70 10.87 -0.76 6.63
C LEU A 70 9.58 0.05 6.77
N PRO A 71 9.51 1.29 6.23
CA PRO A 71 8.31 2.10 6.29
C PRO A 71 7.36 1.72 5.15
N ALA A 72 7.14 0.42 4.94
CA ALA A 72 6.48 -0.13 3.77
C ALA A 72 5.40 -1.15 4.15
N SER A 73 4.35 -1.19 3.35
CA SER A 73 3.27 -2.18 3.42
C SER A 73 3.02 -2.78 2.05
N TYR A 74 2.46 -3.98 2.04
CA TYR A 74 2.18 -4.75 0.86
C TYR A 74 0.68 -4.80 0.59
N ILE A 75 0.35 -4.86 -0.69
CA ILE A 75 -1.00 -5.11 -1.19
C ILE A 75 -0.88 -6.28 -2.15
N SER A 76 -1.71 -7.29 -1.96
CA SER A 76 -1.86 -8.36 -2.94
C SER A 76 -3.31 -8.51 -3.37
N VAL A 77 -3.50 -8.73 -4.67
CA VAL A 77 -4.81 -8.96 -5.27
C VAL A 77 -4.79 -10.32 -5.93
N SER A 78 -5.79 -11.14 -5.64
CA SER A 78 -5.95 -12.47 -6.23
C SER A 78 -7.39 -12.65 -6.69
N ALA A 79 -7.59 -13.42 -7.75
CA ALA A 79 -8.91 -13.65 -8.31
C ALA A 79 -9.13 -15.14 -8.63
N TRP A 80 -10.36 -15.60 -8.44
CA TRP A 80 -10.82 -16.94 -8.78
C TRP A 80 -12.14 -16.87 -9.51
N SER A 81 -12.36 -17.81 -10.43
CA SER A 81 -13.70 -18.00 -11.00
C SER A 81 -14.64 -18.62 -9.97
N LEU A 82 -15.86 -18.10 -9.92
CA LEU A 82 -16.98 -18.66 -9.17
C LEU A 82 -17.79 -19.66 -10.00
N ASP A 83 -17.48 -19.81 -11.29
CA ASP A 83 -18.07 -20.79 -12.20
C ASP A 83 -17.01 -21.78 -12.72
N SER A 84 -17.34 -22.53 -13.77
CA SER A 84 -16.43 -23.51 -14.38
C SER A 84 -15.53 -22.93 -15.47
N ASP A 85 -15.71 -21.66 -15.81
CA ASP A 85 -14.98 -21.00 -16.87
C ASP A 85 -13.77 -20.23 -16.32
N THR A 86 -12.80 -19.97 -17.19
CA THR A 86 -11.69 -19.08 -16.90
C THR A 86 -12.02 -17.69 -17.41
N HIS A 87 -11.84 -16.69 -16.56
CA HIS A 87 -12.11 -15.29 -16.90
C HIS A 87 -10.82 -14.49 -16.97
N GLU A 88 -10.72 -13.60 -17.95
CA GLU A 88 -9.74 -12.52 -17.94
C GLU A 88 -10.22 -11.43 -16.98
N VAL A 89 -9.31 -10.94 -16.15
CA VAL A 89 -9.59 -9.95 -15.11
C VAL A 89 -8.54 -8.86 -15.17
N GLU A 90 -8.96 -7.61 -15.34
CA GLU A 90 -8.06 -6.47 -15.21
C GLU A 90 -8.24 -5.83 -13.83
N VAL A 91 -7.14 -5.58 -13.12
CA VAL A 91 -7.12 -4.97 -11.79
C VAL A 91 -6.44 -3.62 -11.87
N TYR A 92 -7.07 -2.60 -11.29
CA TYR A 92 -6.55 -1.25 -11.16
C TYR A 92 -6.49 -0.80 -9.71
N LEU A 93 -5.38 -0.17 -9.34
CA LEU A 93 -5.18 0.52 -8.07
C LEU A 93 -4.56 1.89 -8.33
N ASP A 94 -5.04 2.92 -7.61
CA ASP A 94 -4.43 4.25 -7.58
C ASP A 94 -4.19 4.76 -6.17
N ILE A 95 -3.23 5.68 -6.04
CA ILE A 95 -3.13 6.58 -4.89
C ILE A 95 -3.15 8.04 -5.37
N SER A 96 -3.79 8.91 -4.60
CA SER A 96 -3.83 10.35 -4.86
C SER A 96 -2.67 11.06 -4.16
N ALA A 97 -2.37 12.28 -4.61
CA ALA A 97 -1.39 13.16 -3.99
C ALA A 97 -1.73 13.56 -2.53
N GLU A 98 -2.95 13.33 -2.07
CA GLU A 98 -3.36 13.55 -0.67
C GLU A 98 -2.54 12.71 0.31
N TRP A 99 -1.91 11.63 -0.16
CA TRP A 99 -1.01 10.83 0.68
C TRP A 99 0.27 11.59 1.06
N THR A 100 0.56 12.73 0.42
CA THR A 100 1.77 13.53 0.67
C THR A 100 1.58 14.62 1.73
N SER A 101 0.35 15.01 2.06
CA SER A 101 0.03 16.09 3.00
C SER A 101 -1.47 16.17 3.30
N GLY A 102 -1.82 16.58 4.53
CA GLY A 102 -3.18 16.98 4.89
C GLY A 102 -3.58 18.37 4.37
N ASP A 103 -2.64 19.21 3.93
CA ASP A 103 -2.94 20.49 3.29
C ASP A 103 -3.00 20.34 1.77
N SER A 104 -4.24 20.31 1.26
CA SER A 104 -4.50 20.15 -0.18
C SER A 104 -4.09 21.36 -1.05
N ASN A 105 -3.68 22.49 -0.45
CA ASN A 105 -3.20 23.66 -1.17
C ASN A 105 -1.71 23.61 -1.51
N GLU A 106 -0.97 22.63 -0.96
CA GLU A 106 0.45 22.44 -1.24
C GLU A 106 0.67 21.89 -2.65
N GLU A 107 1.77 22.31 -3.26
CA GLU A 107 2.19 21.83 -4.58
C GLU A 107 2.91 20.49 -4.44
N VAL A 108 2.50 19.49 -5.23
CA VAL A 108 3.08 18.15 -5.26
C VAL A 108 3.91 17.95 -6.54
N VAL A 109 5.05 17.31 -6.40
CA VAL A 109 5.90 16.84 -7.51
C VAL A 109 5.93 15.32 -7.52
N TRP A 110 6.14 14.76 -8.70
CA TRP A 110 6.13 13.31 -8.87
C TRP A 110 7.09 12.86 -9.97
N GLU A 111 7.46 11.59 -9.93
CA GLU A 111 8.28 10.93 -10.93
C GLU A 111 8.00 9.42 -10.97
N MET A 112 8.20 8.82 -12.14
CA MET A 112 8.18 7.37 -12.32
C MET A 112 9.63 6.90 -12.49
N ILE A 113 10.02 5.90 -11.72
CA ILE A 113 11.39 5.39 -11.61
C ILE A 113 11.38 3.89 -11.89
N GLU A 114 12.26 3.44 -12.77
CA GLU A 114 12.59 2.02 -12.91
C GLU A 114 13.73 1.65 -11.96
N VAL A 115 13.45 0.78 -11.00
CA VAL A 115 14.43 0.26 -10.05
C VAL A 115 14.97 -1.06 -10.60
N ILE A 116 16.25 -1.06 -10.99
CA ILE A 116 16.89 -2.17 -11.68
C ILE A 116 17.56 -3.14 -10.70
N GLY A 117 17.23 -4.42 -10.79
CA GLY A 117 17.94 -5.54 -10.13
C GLY A 117 17.94 -6.79 -11.02
N SER A 118 17.63 -7.98 -10.48
CA SER A 118 17.40 -9.17 -11.30
C SER A 118 16.10 -9.10 -12.09
N ASN A 119 15.12 -8.37 -11.54
CA ASN A 119 13.91 -7.92 -12.21
C ASN A 119 13.84 -6.38 -12.12
N THR A 120 13.00 -5.75 -12.95
CA THR A 120 12.73 -4.31 -12.85
C THR A 120 11.46 -4.08 -12.06
N ILE A 121 11.53 -3.15 -11.09
CA ILE A 121 10.38 -2.67 -10.32
C ILE A 121 10.04 -1.27 -10.82
N LEU A 122 8.76 -1.04 -11.13
CA LEU A 122 8.25 0.28 -11.48
C LEU A 122 7.77 0.97 -10.20
N ASN A 123 8.34 2.13 -9.88
CA ASN A 123 8.06 2.88 -8.67
C ASN A 123 7.64 4.32 -8.98
N ALA A 124 6.59 4.79 -8.33
CA ALA A 124 6.15 6.17 -8.35
C ALA A 124 6.58 6.88 -7.08
N ASP A 125 7.30 7.98 -7.20
CA ASP A 125 7.54 8.89 -6.08
C ASP A 125 6.58 10.07 -6.16
N MET A 126 5.93 10.40 -5.04
CA MET A 126 5.15 11.64 -4.88
C MET A 126 5.56 12.32 -3.58
N ARG A 127 5.79 13.64 -3.63
CA ARG A 127 6.22 14.44 -2.47
C ARG A 127 5.82 15.90 -2.64
N LEU A 128 5.72 16.64 -1.54
CA LEU A 128 5.57 18.09 -1.62
C LEU A 128 6.79 18.71 -2.31
N LYS A 129 6.55 19.71 -3.16
CA LYS A 129 7.60 20.54 -3.74
C LYS A 129 8.39 21.28 -2.66
N ASN A 130 7.66 21.86 -1.72
CA ASN A 130 8.20 22.58 -0.58
C ASN A 130 7.99 21.74 0.67
N GLN A 131 8.93 20.82 0.94
CA GLN A 131 8.88 20.02 2.15
C GLN A 131 9.22 20.87 3.37
N LYS A 132 8.50 20.63 4.47
CA LYS A 132 8.69 21.30 5.76
C LYS A 132 9.03 20.26 6.83
N PRO A 133 10.31 19.84 6.93
CA PRO A 133 10.73 18.87 7.93
C PRO A 133 10.29 19.27 9.34
N PHE A 134 9.80 18.28 10.10
CA PHE A 134 9.32 18.43 11.48
C PHE A 134 8.11 19.35 11.67
N GLN A 135 7.41 19.70 10.58
CA GLN A 135 6.13 20.39 10.66
C GLN A 135 4.98 19.43 10.37
N GLU A 136 3.86 19.65 11.05
CA GLU A 136 2.62 18.93 10.86
C GLU A 136 1.49 19.93 10.55
N THR A 137 0.42 19.45 9.92
CA THR A 137 -0.87 20.17 9.83
C THR A 137 -1.57 20.22 11.20
N ASP A 138 -2.69 20.94 11.28
CA ASP A 138 -3.60 20.91 12.44
C ASP A 138 -4.21 19.52 12.73
N GLN A 139 -4.11 18.58 11.79
CA GLN A 139 -4.55 17.18 11.95
C GLN A 139 -3.36 16.22 12.14
N PHE A 140 -2.18 16.75 12.48
CA PHE A 140 -0.96 15.99 12.82
C PHE A 140 -0.35 15.22 11.64
N GLU A 141 -0.64 15.59 10.39
CA GLU A 141 0.03 14.98 9.23
C GLU A 141 1.34 15.69 8.89
N ALA A 142 2.42 14.92 8.80
CA ALA A 142 3.73 15.42 8.43
C ALA A 142 3.72 16.17 7.08
N GLN A 143 4.42 17.30 7.04
CA GLN A 143 4.58 18.14 5.86
C GLN A 143 5.87 17.83 5.07
N TRP A 144 6.42 16.62 5.23
CA TRP A 144 7.60 16.15 4.50
C TRP A 144 7.60 14.63 4.40
N GLY A 145 8.37 14.14 3.44
CA GLY A 145 8.47 12.74 3.08
C GLY A 145 8.11 12.51 1.62
N THR A 146 8.41 11.29 1.18
CA THR A 146 8.10 10.81 -0.16
C THR A 146 7.26 9.56 -0.04
N VAL A 147 6.06 9.62 -0.59
CA VAL A 147 5.20 8.46 -0.82
C VAL A 147 5.74 7.71 -2.02
N LYS A 148 5.86 6.39 -1.87
CA LYS A 148 6.33 5.47 -2.88
C LYS A 148 5.23 4.46 -3.17
N PHE A 149 4.85 4.28 -4.41
CA PHE A 149 3.90 3.23 -4.82
C PHE A 149 4.53 2.44 -5.95
N PHE A 150 4.68 1.13 -5.78
CA PHE A 150 5.52 0.34 -6.66
C PHE A 150 4.98 -1.06 -6.92
N THR A 151 5.33 -1.60 -8.09
CA THR A 151 4.97 -2.94 -8.55
C THR A 151 5.95 -3.43 -9.63
N ASP A 152 5.73 -4.61 -10.19
CA ASP A 152 6.52 -5.11 -11.33
C ASP A 152 6.19 -4.36 -12.64
N THR A 153 6.96 -4.59 -13.70
CA THR A 153 6.76 -3.95 -15.01
C THR A 153 5.70 -4.60 -15.90
N THR A 154 4.95 -5.60 -15.41
CA THR A 154 3.88 -6.24 -16.18
C THR A 154 2.56 -5.44 -16.16
N VAL A 155 2.61 -4.23 -15.63
CA VAL A 155 1.48 -3.31 -15.52
C VAL A 155 1.51 -2.26 -16.63
N THR A 156 0.33 -1.74 -16.97
CA THR A 156 0.20 -0.41 -17.55
C THR A 156 0.12 0.62 -16.42
N HIS A 157 0.62 1.83 -16.65
CA HIS A 157 0.72 2.87 -15.62
C HIS A 157 0.24 4.23 -16.15
N GLU A 158 -0.11 5.12 -15.24
CA GLU A 158 -0.35 6.52 -15.57
C GLU A 158 -0.11 7.41 -14.35
N ILE A 159 0.40 8.64 -14.57
CA ILE A 159 0.33 9.72 -13.58
C ILE A 159 -0.47 10.86 -14.19
N ASN A 160 -1.67 11.10 -13.65
CA ASN A 160 -2.62 12.09 -14.17
C ASN A 160 -3.67 12.40 -13.08
N ALA A 161 -4.72 13.15 -13.43
CA ALA A 161 -5.90 13.30 -12.57
C ALA A 161 -6.55 11.94 -12.30
N CYS A 162 -6.86 11.64 -11.03
CA CYS A 162 -7.44 10.35 -10.64
C CYS A 162 -8.70 9.98 -11.45
N PRO A 163 -9.69 10.87 -11.64
CA PRO A 163 -10.86 10.56 -12.46
C PRO A 163 -10.53 10.23 -13.92
N THR A 164 -9.50 10.85 -14.49
CA THR A 164 -9.05 10.59 -15.87
C THR A 164 -8.46 9.19 -15.99
N MET A 165 -7.53 8.81 -15.12
CA MET A 165 -6.93 7.48 -15.10
C MET A 165 -7.99 6.39 -14.89
N ARG A 166 -8.92 6.61 -13.95
CA ARG A 166 -10.05 5.71 -13.69
C ARG A 166 -10.92 5.54 -14.93
N SER A 167 -11.21 6.62 -15.66
CA SER A 167 -12.00 6.60 -16.89
C SER A 167 -11.27 5.85 -18.02
N HIS A 168 -9.95 6.03 -18.16
CA HIS A 168 -9.14 5.25 -19.10
C HIS A 168 -9.23 3.75 -18.80
N PHE A 169 -9.09 3.37 -17.53
CA PHE A 169 -9.22 1.98 -17.10
C PHE A 169 -10.63 1.42 -17.34
N VAL A 170 -11.69 2.15 -16.99
CA VAL A 170 -13.08 1.71 -17.24
C VAL A 170 -13.34 1.48 -18.72
N LYS A 171 -12.81 2.35 -19.59
CA LYS A 171 -13.00 2.25 -21.03
C LYS A 171 -12.17 1.13 -21.67
N ASN A 172 -10.92 0.98 -21.26
CA ASN A 172 -9.92 0.21 -22.00
C ASN A 172 -9.41 -1.04 -21.28
N GLY A 173 -9.72 -1.22 -19.99
CA GLY A 173 -9.11 -2.26 -19.13
C GLY A 173 -7.64 -2.02 -18.79
N LYS A 174 -7.07 -0.89 -19.22
CA LYS A 174 -5.65 -0.53 -19.08
C LYS A 174 -5.46 0.98 -19.02
N LEU A 175 -4.25 1.39 -18.66
CA LEU A 175 -3.81 2.79 -18.64
C LEU A 175 -2.96 3.12 -19.87
N ASP A 176 -2.76 4.42 -20.10
CA ASP A 176 -2.17 4.92 -21.34
C ASP A 176 -0.63 4.90 -21.37
N ASN A 177 0.04 4.51 -20.28
CA ASN A 177 1.51 4.55 -20.12
C ASN A 177 2.07 5.97 -20.32
N THR A 178 1.40 6.95 -19.70
CA THR A 178 1.78 8.37 -19.78
C THR A 178 2.03 8.94 -18.39
N ILE A 179 2.90 9.96 -18.34
CA ILE A 179 3.25 10.66 -17.11
C ILE A 179 3.03 12.15 -17.38
N ASP A 180 2.02 12.74 -16.76
CA ASP A 180 1.83 14.18 -16.80
C ASP A 180 3.05 14.89 -16.18
N GLN A 181 3.65 15.83 -16.89
CA GLN A 181 4.82 16.59 -16.42
C GLN A 181 4.44 17.90 -15.73
N LYS A 182 3.14 18.21 -15.62
CA LYS A 182 2.64 19.46 -15.03
C LYS A 182 2.36 19.28 -13.55
N PHE A 183 3.37 19.55 -12.72
CA PHE A 183 3.20 19.65 -11.27
C PHE A 183 2.19 20.74 -10.88
N ARG A 184 1.41 20.46 -9.84
CA ARG A 184 0.28 21.30 -9.40
C ARG A 184 -0.08 21.03 -7.95
N LYS A 185 -1.07 21.76 -7.44
CA LYS A 185 -1.59 21.55 -6.08
C LYS A 185 -2.32 20.23 -5.95
N ILE A 186 -2.34 19.66 -4.74
CA ILE A 186 -3.08 18.42 -4.45
C ILE A 186 -4.57 18.55 -4.83
N ASN A 187 -5.18 19.71 -4.61
CA ASN A 187 -6.57 19.99 -4.99
C ASN A 187 -6.79 20.48 -6.43
N ASP A 188 -5.74 20.66 -7.23
CA ASP A 188 -5.86 21.05 -8.64
C ASP A 188 -5.83 19.81 -9.53
N ASN A 189 -6.96 19.46 -10.13
CA ASN A 189 -7.13 18.25 -10.96
C ASN A 189 -6.65 16.96 -10.28
N TRP A 190 -6.77 16.89 -8.94
CA TRP A 190 -6.55 15.73 -8.08
C TRP A 190 -5.53 14.70 -8.62
N PRO A 191 -4.24 15.07 -8.69
CA PRO A 191 -3.23 14.23 -9.31
C PRO A 191 -3.02 12.96 -8.49
N GLY A 192 -2.72 11.86 -9.18
CA GLY A 192 -2.41 10.58 -8.57
C GLY A 192 -1.60 9.71 -9.53
N VAL A 193 -1.22 8.55 -9.02
CA VAL A 193 -0.57 7.50 -9.80
C VAL A 193 -1.45 6.25 -9.79
N GLY A 194 -1.62 5.65 -10.96
CA GLY A 194 -2.37 4.41 -11.16
C GLY A 194 -1.53 3.31 -11.79
N TYR A 195 -1.80 2.07 -11.39
CA TYR A 195 -1.32 0.86 -12.05
C TYR A 195 -2.51 -0.02 -12.43
N ALA A 196 -2.49 -0.57 -13.64
CA ALA A 196 -3.45 -1.56 -14.11
C ALA A 196 -2.74 -2.78 -14.68
N ARG A 197 -3.21 -3.99 -14.33
CA ARG A 197 -2.67 -5.24 -14.87
C ARG A 197 -3.77 -6.20 -15.25
N THR A 198 -3.50 -7.02 -16.27
CA THR A 198 -4.35 -8.15 -16.64
C THR A 198 -3.90 -9.41 -15.88
N MET A 199 -4.88 -10.19 -15.43
CA MET A 199 -4.74 -11.43 -14.68
C MET A 199 -5.73 -12.46 -15.21
N THR A 200 -5.57 -13.70 -14.76
CA THR A 200 -6.48 -14.80 -15.06
C THR A 200 -7.14 -15.28 -13.77
N ALA A 201 -8.46 -15.36 -13.78
CA ALA A 201 -9.27 -15.98 -12.73
C ALA A 201 -9.71 -17.37 -13.20
N SER A 202 -9.00 -18.40 -12.76
CA SER A 202 -9.35 -19.80 -13.03
C SER A 202 -10.28 -20.35 -11.94
N PRO A 203 -11.05 -21.42 -12.23
CA PRO A 203 -11.84 -22.10 -11.21
C PRO A 203 -10.97 -22.57 -10.04
N LEU A 204 -11.51 -22.49 -8.82
CA LEU A 204 -10.80 -22.86 -7.56
C LEU A 204 -10.17 -24.26 -7.57
N LYS A 205 -10.77 -25.19 -8.31
CA LYS A 205 -10.28 -26.57 -8.46
C LYS A 205 -8.98 -26.68 -9.28
N ASP A 206 -8.63 -25.67 -10.08
CA ASP A 206 -7.69 -25.82 -11.19
C ASP A 206 -6.27 -25.27 -10.94
N ARG A 207 -5.98 -24.57 -9.83
CA ARG A 207 -4.63 -24.20 -9.28
C ARG A 207 -4.72 -23.06 -8.25
N ALA A 208 -3.56 -22.68 -7.68
CA ALA A 208 -3.39 -21.40 -7.00
C ALA A 208 -3.69 -20.23 -7.95
N PRO A 209 -4.32 -19.14 -7.47
CA PRO A 209 -4.68 -18.00 -8.30
C PRO A 209 -3.45 -17.27 -8.82
N SER A 210 -3.62 -16.50 -9.90
CA SER A 210 -2.67 -15.43 -10.21
C SER A 210 -2.74 -14.38 -9.08
N VAL A 211 -1.58 -13.86 -8.66
CA VAL A 211 -1.49 -12.86 -7.61
C VAL A 211 -0.75 -11.64 -8.13
N ALA A 212 -1.42 -10.49 -8.03
CA ALA A 212 -0.81 -9.18 -8.24
C ALA A 212 -0.21 -8.69 -6.94
N TYR A 213 1.02 -8.18 -6.98
CA TYR A 213 1.66 -7.57 -5.82
C TYR A 213 1.99 -6.10 -6.06
N TYR A 214 1.74 -5.29 -5.04
CA TYR A 214 2.08 -3.88 -4.98
C TYR A 214 2.68 -3.59 -3.60
N GLY A 215 3.51 -2.57 -3.53
CA GLY A 215 4.00 -2.03 -2.28
C GLY A 215 3.74 -0.54 -2.19
N VAL A 216 3.51 -0.07 -0.97
CA VAL A 216 3.44 1.35 -0.65
C VAL A 216 4.41 1.64 0.48
N ALA A 217 5.14 2.74 0.40
CA ALA A 217 6.04 3.17 1.46
C ALA A 217 5.99 4.69 1.67
N HIS A 218 6.32 5.13 2.88
CA HIS A 218 6.48 6.55 3.18
C HIS A 218 7.83 6.81 3.81
N VAL A 219 8.73 7.42 3.04
CA VAL A 219 10.12 7.65 3.45
C VAL A 219 10.28 9.10 3.92
N ARG A 220 10.81 9.30 5.13
CA ARG A 220 11.07 10.64 5.70
C ARG A 220 12.56 10.85 5.95
N ARG A 221 13.06 11.99 5.48
CA ARG A 221 14.46 12.42 5.63
C ARG A 221 14.54 13.90 5.95
N PRO A 222 15.11 14.29 7.10
CA PRO A 222 15.38 13.44 8.29
C PRO A 222 14.10 12.80 8.85
N ALA A 223 14.24 11.74 9.66
CA ALA A 223 13.08 11.03 10.21
C ALA A 223 12.52 11.74 11.45
N ILE A 224 13.41 12.03 12.41
CA ILE A 224 13.09 12.73 13.66
C ILE A 224 14.22 13.64 14.10
N GLU A 225 13.90 14.65 14.90
CA GLU A 225 14.82 15.42 15.71
C GLU A 225 14.72 14.94 17.16
N TYR A 226 15.83 14.44 17.71
CA TYR A 226 15.91 13.97 19.09
C TYR A 226 17.02 14.72 19.81
N THR A 227 16.65 15.49 20.83
CA THR A 227 17.55 16.47 21.48
C THR A 227 18.12 17.44 20.45
N ASP A 228 19.43 17.48 20.26
CA ASP A 228 20.11 18.34 19.28
C ASP A 228 20.63 17.53 18.08
N SER A 229 20.01 16.38 17.77
CA SER A 229 20.47 15.47 16.71
C SER A 229 19.33 14.95 15.86
N GLN A 230 19.52 15.00 14.55
CA GLN A 230 18.62 14.36 13.60
C GLN A 230 18.98 12.89 13.46
N LEU A 231 17.98 12.03 13.62
CA LEU A 231 18.15 10.59 13.40
C LEU A 231 17.46 10.20 12.07
N ASN A 232 18.16 9.36 11.32
CA ASN A 232 17.62 8.72 10.12
C ASN A 232 16.81 7.48 10.51
N GLN A 233 15.93 7.05 9.60
CA GLN A 233 15.21 5.79 9.78
C GLN A 233 16.23 4.64 9.71
N LEU A 234 16.11 3.63 10.58
CA LEU A 234 17.09 2.55 10.73
C LEU A 234 17.32 1.77 9.41
N TRP A 235 16.29 1.66 8.56
CA TRP A 235 16.42 1.01 7.26
C TRP A 235 17.51 1.69 6.41
N GLU A 236 17.75 2.98 6.56
CA GLU A 236 18.73 3.71 5.76
C GLU A 236 20.14 3.12 5.93
N ASP A 237 20.50 2.67 7.13
CA ASP A 237 21.81 2.05 7.39
C ASP A 237 21.93 0.67 6.71
N TYR A 238 20.84 -0.10 6.60
CA TYR A 238 20.83 -1.37 5.86
C TYR A 238 20.94 -1.22 4.34
N PHE A 239 20.57 -0.05 3.80
CA PHE A 239 20.50 0.19 2.37
C PHE A 239 21.41 1.34 1.90
N ASN A 240 22.35 1.79 2.74
CA ASN A 240 23.27 2.91 2.48
C ASN A 240 22.54 4.21 2.06
N GLY A 241 21.39 4.49 2.67
CA GLY A 241 20.55 5.65 2.35
C GLY A 241 19.91 5.58 0.96
N ASP A 242 19.88 4.43 0.29
CA ASP A 242 19.29 4.28 -1.03
C ASP A 242 17.86 3.73 -0.92
N ALA A 243 16.88 4.62 -1.15
CA ALA A 243 15.47 4.24 -1.09
C ALA A 243 15.04 3.31 -2.23
N ASN A 244 15.74 3.32 -3.36
CA ASN A 244 15.45 2.41 -4.48
C ASN A 244 15.89 0.98 -4.13
N LYS A 245 17.02 0.81 -3.43
CA LYS A 245 17.41 -0.51 -2.89
C LYS A 245 16.42 -1.02 -1.85
N MET A 246 15.87 -0.13 -1.03
CA MET A 246 14.81 -0.47 -0.07
C MET A 246 13.54 -0.93 -0.81
N VAL A 247 13.06 -0.18 -1.81
CA VAL A 247 11.91 -0.55 -2.65
C VAL A 247 12.12 -1.91 -3.31
N TYR A 248 13.28 -2.14 -3.91
CA TYR A 248 13.63 -3.41 -4.53
C TYR A 248 13.57 -4.57 -3.53
N TYR A 249 14.19 -4.39 -2.36
CA TYR A 249 14.17 -5.39 -1.30
C TYR A 249 12.74 -5.68 -0.82
N VAL A 250 11.95 -4.64 -0.54
CA VAL A 250 10.55 -4.81 -0.11
C VAL A 250 9.82 -5.65 -1.13
N TYR A 251 9.87 -5.28 -2.41
CA TYR A 251 9.15 -6.00 -3.45
C TYR A 251 9.59 -7.46 -3.57
N GLU A 252 10.89 -7.75 -3.59
CA GLU A 252 11.39 -9.13 -3.71
C GLU A 252 11.15 -9.98 -2.45
N ASP A 253 11.10 -9.36 -1.26
CA ASP A 253 10.85 -10.04 0.02
C ASP A 253 9.37 -10.40 0.25
N ARG A 254 8.45 -9.96 -0.63
CA ARG A 254 6.99 -10.03 -0.42
C ARG A 254 6.46 -11.41 0.02
N GLU A 255 6.95 -12.50 -0.57
CA GLU A 255 6.46 -13.85 -0.25
C GLU A 255 7.01 -14.36 1.09
N ASP A 256 8.30 -14.10 1.36
CA ASP A 256 8.93 -14.45 2.64
C ASP A 256 8.38 -13.60 3.79
N ALA A 257 8.13 -12.31 3.55
CA ALA A 257 7.47 -11.41 4.48
C ALA A 257 6.06 -11.90 4.81
N LEU A 258 5.26 -12.29 3.81
CA LEU A 258 3.93 -12.86 4.01
C LEU A 258 3.98 -14.18 4.79
N LYS A 259 4.95 -15.05 4.50
CA LYS A 259 5.14 -16.31 5.23
C LYS A 259 5.44 -16.07 6.71
N ARG A 260 6.29 -15.10 7.03
CA ARG A 260 6.60 -14.70 8.41
C ARG A 260 5.40 -14.07 9.12
N ALA A 261 4.67 -13.20 8.42
CA ALA A 261 3.43 -12.60 8.89
C ALA A 261 2.40 -13.68 9.28
N ASN A 262 2.16 -14.67 8.41
CA ASN A 262 1.29 -15.81 8.71
C ASN A 262 1.76 -16.60 9.95
N ALA A 263 3.08 -16.84 10.09
CA ALA A 263 3.60 -17.56 11.25
C ALA A 263 3.42 -16.77 12.57
N LEU A 264 3.54 -15.44 12.54
CA LEU A 264 3.24 -14.60 13.70
C LEU A 264 1.73 -14.60 14.01
N ASP A 265 0.90 -14.43 12.98
CA ASP A 265 -0.55 -14.46 13.10
C ASP A 265 -1.02 -15.76 13.76
N ASP A 266 -0.55 -16.92 13.28
CA ASP A 266 -0.92 -18.23 13.81
C ASP A 266 -0.55 -18.38 15.28
N ARG A 267 0.65 -17.92 15.67
CA ARG A 267 1.11 -17.96 17.07
C ARG A 267 0.24 -17.10 17.97
N VAL A 268 0.03 -15.83 17.59
CA VAL A 268 -0.75 -14.87 18.39
C VAL A 268 -2.20 -15.33 18.52
N VAL A 269 -2.81 -15.81 17.43
CA VAL A 269 -4.17 -16.35 17.43
C VAL A 269 -4.28 -17.57 18.33
N ALA A 270 -3.37 -18.54 18.22
CA ALA A 270 -3.38 -19.75 19.04
C ALA A 270 -3.23 -19.42 20.53
N ASP A 271 -2.29 -18.54 20.89
CA ASP A 271 -2.04 -18.14 22.27
C ASP A 271 -3.22 -17.37 22.88
N ALA A 272 -3.74 -16.37 22.16
CA ALA A 272 -4.90 -15.62 22.63
C ALA A 272 -6.15 -16.51 22.75
N LYS A 273 -6.39 -17.39 21.77
CA LYS A 273 -7.55 -18.29 21.78
C LYS A 273 -7.52 -19.26 22.96
N ARG A 274 -6.34 -19.79 23.30
CA ARG A 274 -6.13 -20.68 24.46
C ARG A 274 -6.48 -20.00 25.79
N VAL A 275 -6.26 -18.68 25.90
CA VAL A 275 -6.49 -17.93 27.14
C VAL A 275 -7.92 -17.40 27.25
N GLY A 276 -8.47 -16.85 26.16
CA GLY A 276 -9.72 -16.08 26.21
C GLY A 276 -10.67 -16.29 25.04
N GLY A 277 -10.45 -17.31 24.21
CA GLY A 277 -11.31 -17.62 23.06
C GLY A 277 -11.29 -16.55 21.95
N ASP A 278 -12.24 -16.66 21.02
CA ASP A 278 -12.24 -15.85 19.79
C ASP A 278 -12.42 -14.35 20.03
N SER A 279 -13.15 -13.94 21.06
CA SER A 279 -13.27 -12.52 21.42
C SER A 279 -11.93 -11.92 21.86
N TYR A 280 -11.12 -12.69 22.59
CA TYR A 280 -9.82 -12.23 23.03
C TYR A 280 -8.80 -12.18 21.89
N VAL A 281 -8.88 -13.09 20.92
CA VAL A 281 -8.09 -13.02 19.68
C VAL A 281 -8.26 -11.66 18.98
N LYS A 282 -9.49 -11.13 18.90
CA LYS A 282 -9.75 -9.84 18.26
C LYS A 282 -9.05 -8.69 19.00
N ILE A 283 -9.12 -8.69 20.34
CA ILE A 283 -8.49 -7.66 21.18
C ILE A 283 -6.97 -7.70 21.03
N VAL A 284 -6.36 -8.88 21.16
CA VAL A 284 -4.90 -9.05 21.05
C VAL A 284 -4.42 -8.70 19.64
N SER A 285 -5.15 -9.09 18.59
CA SER A 285 -4.80 -8.72 17.21
C SER A 285 -4.80 -7.21 17.00
N ALA A 286 -5.83 -6.51 17.51
CA ALA A 286 -5.90 -5.05 17.41
C ALA A 286 -4.80 -4.36 18.23
N ALA A 287 -4.55 -4.84 19.45
CA ALA A 287 -3.52 -4.28 20.33
C ALA A 287 -2.11 -4.42 19.73
N LEU A 288 -1.79 -5.56 19.12
CA LEU A 288 -0.51 -5.76 18.43
C LEU A 288 -0.32 -4.76 17.30
N ARG A 289 -1.34 -4.58 16.45
CA ARG A 289 -1.31 -3.58 15.37
C ARG A 289 -1.07 -2.18 15.88
N GLN A 290 -1.79 -1.79 16.94
CA GLN A 290 -1.66 -0.45 17.51
C GLN A 290 -0.27 -0.23 18.12
N ALA A 291 0.25 -1.22 18.85
CA ALA A 291 1.57 -1.12 19.47
C ALA A 291 2.67 -0.97 18.42
N TYR A 292 2.67 -1.80 17.37
CA TYR A 292 3.69 -1.76 16.33
C TYR A 292 3.48 -0.63 15.31
N GLY A 293 2.25 -0.21 15.06
CA GLY A 293 1.95 0.94 14.20
C GLY A 293 2.43 2.27 14.80
N ALA A 294 2.67 2.32 16.10
CA ALA A 294 3.26 3.46 16.79
C ALA A 294 4.80 3.40 16.87
N ILE A 295 5.44 2.30 16.44
CA ILE A 295 6.89 2.14 16.51
C ILE A 295 7.55 2.62 15.22
N GLU A 296 8.64 3.37 15.37
CA GLU A 296 9.56 3.64 14.28
C GLU A 296 11.00 3.42 14.75
N LEU A 297 11.78 2.68 13.96
CA LEU A 297 13.17 2.38 14.28
C LEU A 297 14.10 3.40 13.61
N MET A 298 15.05 3.91 14.39
CA MET A 298 15.95 5.00 14.00
C MET A 298 17.42 4.67 14.28
N GLY A 299 18.33 5.47 13.76
CA GLY A 299 19.77 5.38 14.02
C GLY A 299 20.48 4.42 13.07
N THR A 300 21.40 3.62 13.60
CA THR A 300 22.24 2.70 12.82
C THR A 300 22.08 1.27 13.30
N VAL A 301 22.49 0.29 12.51
CA VAL A 301 22.53 -1.13 12.89
C VAL A 301 23.36 -1.35 14.15
N SER A 302 24.44 -0.59 14.33
CA SER A 302 25.29 -0.65 15.53
C SER A 302 24.68 0.02 16.77
N LYS A 303 23.72 0.95 16.58
CA LYS A 303 23.06 1.70 17.66
C LYS A 303 21.61 2.01 17.27
N PRO A 304 20.73 0.99 17.26
CA PRO A 304 19.32 1.19 16.90
C PRO A 304 18.57 1.86 18.04
N TRP A 305 17.65 2.74 17.69
CA TRP A 305 16.71 3.37 18.62
C TRP A 305 15.30 2.96 18.23
N MET A 306 14.47 2.66 19.24
CA MET A 306 13.05 2.44 19.06
C MET A 306 12.31 3.66 19.57
N MET A 307 11.63 4.35 18.67
CA MET A 307 10.82 5.53 18.99
C MET A 307 9.36 5.13 18.96
N LEU A 308 8.60 5.62 19.94
CA LEU A 308 7.17 5.40 20.05
C LEU A 308 6.46 6.72 19.79
N LYS A 309 5.66 6.78 18.74
CA LYS A 309 4.75 7.91 18.52
C LYS A 309 3.56 7.75 19.46
N GLU A 310 3.43 8.66 20.41
CA GLU A 310 2.22 8.78 21.20
C GLU A 310 1.11 9.48 20.37
N ILE A 311 -0.12 9.01 20.53
CA ILE A 311 -1.33 9.70 20.07
C ILE A 311 -1.69 10.78 21.09
N SER A 312 -1.63 12.05 20.70
CA SER A 312 -2.24 13.28 21.28
C SER A 312 -2.51 13.38 22.81
N SER A 313 -1.90 12.58 23.67
CA SER A 313 -2.20 12.53 25.12
C SER A 313 -1.40 13.57 25.91
N ASN A 314 -0.41 14.17 25.28
CA ASN A 314 0.43 15.21 25.84
C ASN A 314 -0.15 16.62 25.69
N GLY A 315 -1.43 16.76 25.27
CA GLY A 315 -2.20 17.99 25.50
C GLY A 315 -1.54 19.26 24.97
N ASN A 316 -1.11 19.25 23.70
CA ASN A 316 -0.82 20.49 22.97
C ASN A 316 -2.11 21.15 22.50
#